data_AF-R7V050-F1
#
_entry.id   AF-R7V050-F1
#
_cell.length_a   1.000
_cell.length_b   1.000
_cell.length_c   1.000
_cell.angle_alpha   90.00
_cell.angle_beta   90.00
_cell.angle_gamma   90.00
#
_symmetry.space_group_name_H-M   'P 1'
#
loop_
_entity.id
_entity.type
_entity.pdbx_description
1 polymer ?
#
loop_
_entity_poly.entity_id
_entity_poly.type
_entity_poly.pdbx_seq_one_letter_code
_entity_poly.pdbx_strand_id
1 'polypeptide(L)'
;RVLHVVNYVLFFFNILLGFFSCALRILLSVVFGTILIPRLDRTIYMHGFEQFDKGHNTYLGMLVVDLYHTHPILKEFVQVMLETKEDNSSGIHSSWLQITIMHV
;
A
#
# COMPACT_ATOMS: atom_id res chain seq x y z
N ARG A 1 -42.83 4.67 45.13
CA ARG A 1 -43.14 5.91 44.37
C ARG A 1 -41.90 6.60 43.83
N VAL A 2 -40.94 7.00 44.69
CA VAL A 2 -39.73 7.74 44.26
C VAL A 2 -38.92 6.99 43.20
N LEU A 3 -38.73 5.67 43.36
CA LEU A 3 -38.03 4.84 42.38
C LEU A 3 -38.67 4.82 40.99
N HIS A 4 -40.01 4.90 40.89
CA HIS A 4 -40.68 4.93 39.59
C HIS A 4 -40.45 6.27 38.87
N VAL A 5 -40.46 7.38 39.60
CA VAL A 5 -40.18 8.70 39.04
C VAL A 5 -38.72 8.80 38.60
N VAL A 6 -37.79 8.30 39.43
CA VAL A 6 -36.36 8.25 39.10
C VAL A 6 -36.11 7.37 37.88
N ASN A 7 -36.71 6.18 37.81
CA ASN A 7 -36.53 5.28 36.68
C ASN A 7 -37.11 5.86 35.37
N TYR A 8 -38.24 6.55 35.44
CA TYR A 8 -38.83 7.23 34.29
C TYR A 8 -37.90 8.32 33.74
N VAL A 9 -37.31 9.13 34.62
CA VAL A 9 -36.34 10.16 34.25
C VAL A 9 -35.05 9.52 33.69
N LEU A 10 -34.52 8.50 34.35
CA LEU A 10 -33.32 7.78 33.89
C LEU A 10 -33.53 7.11 32.54
N PHE A 11 -34.70 6.55 32.27
CA PHE A 11 -35.02 5.93 30.98
C PHE A 11 -34.84 6.92 29.82
N PHE A 12 -35.34 8.14 29.97
CA PHE A 12 -35.18 9.19 28.97
C PHE A 12 -33.71 9.58 28.77
N PHE A 13 -32.94 9.75 29.86
CA PHE A 13 -31.52 10.05 29.78
C PHE A 13 -30.71 8.92 29.14
N ASN A 14 -31.04 7.66 29.40
CA ASN A 14 -30.36 6.51 28.79
C ASN A 14 -30.55 6.46 27.27
N ILE A 15 -31.74 6.82 26.77
CA ILE A 15 -31.99 6.92 25.33
C ILE A 15 -31.13 8.01 24.70
N LEU A 16 -31.09 9.21 25.31
CA LEU A 16 -30.26 10.31 24.82
C LEU A 16 -28.77 10.00 24.86
N LEU A 17 -28.29 9.39 25.94
CA LEU A 17 -26.89 8.96 26.07
C LEU A 17 -26.54 7.86 25.06
N GLY A 18 -27.45 6.91 24.82
CA GLY A 18 -27.28 5.88 23.79
C GLY A 18 -27.18 6.47 22.39
N PHE A 19 -28.03 7.44 22.06
CA PHE A 19 -27.98 8.16 20.79
C PHE A 19 -26.67 8.91 20.62
N PHE A 20 -26.25 9.67 21.64
CA PHE A 20 -24.99 10.42 21.61
C PHE A 20 -23.77 9.49 21.51
N SER A 21 -23.77 8.38 22.24
CA SER A 21 -22.71 7.37 22.16
C SER A 21 -22.60 6.76 20.76
N CYS A 22 -23.74 6.45 20.11
CA CYS A 22 -23.75 5.97 18.74
C CYS A 22 -23.19 7.01 17.76
N ALA A 23 -23.61 8.28 17.89
CA ALA A 23 -23.13 9.37 17.06
C ALA A 23 -21.60 9.57 17.22
N LEU A 24 -21.10 9.56 18.45
CA LEU A 24 -19.66 9.65 18.72
C LEU A 24 -18.89 8.46 18.15
N ARG A 25 -19.45 7.24 18.23
CA ARG A 25 -18.83 6.05 17.63
C ARG A 25 -18.66 6.20 16.12
N ILE A 26 -19.68 6.73 15.44
CA ILE A 26 -19.63 6.98 13.99
C ILE A 26 -18.60 8.08 13.69
N LEU A 27 -18.65 9.19 14.42
CA LEU A 27 -17.71 10.31 14.24
C LEU A 27 -16.26 9.86 14.39
N LEU A 28 -15.97 9.14 15.48
CA LEU A 28 -14.63 8.64 15.77
C LEU A 28 -14.16 7.64 14.71
N SER A 29 -15.05 6.75 14.25
CA SER A 29 -14.78 5.83 13.13
C SER A 29 -14.40 6.58 11.85
N VAL A 30 -15.12 7.65 11.51
CA VAL A 30 -14.81 8.49 10.33
C VAL A 30 -13.47 9.20 10.50
N VAL A 31 -13.21 9.80 11.67
CA VAL A 31 -11.94 10.48 11.95
C VAL A 31 -10.77 9.51 11.81
N PHE A 32 -10.83 8.34 12.46
CA PHE A 32 -9.79 7.32 12.31
C PHE A 32 -9.69 6.83 10.87
N GLY A 33 -10.83 6.59 10.20
CA GLY A 33 -10.87 6.24 8.78
C GLY A 33 -10.07 7.23 7.94
N THR A 34 -10.30 8.53 8.10
CA THR A 34 -9.60 9.58 7.34
C THR A 34 -8.10 9.67 7.63
N ILE A 35 -7.69 9.43 8.88
CA ILE A 35 -6.27 9.38 9.27
C ILE A 35 -5.58 8.15 8.67
N LEU A 36 -6.32 7.05 8.47
CA LEU A 36 -5.80 5.80 7.91
C LEU A 36 -5.84 5.75 6.37
N ILE A 37 -6.62 6.60 5.69
CA ILE A 37 -6.61 6.72 4.21
C ILE A 37 -5.18 6.82 3.62
N PRO A 38 -4.25 7.66 4.13
CA PRO A 38 -2.89 7.72 3.58
C PRO A 38 -2.08 6.43 3.79
N ARG A 39 -2.52 5.51 4.65
CA ARG A 39 -1.94 4.18 4.87
C ARG A 39 -2.92 3.11 4.36
N LEU A 40 -3.11 3.00 3.04
CA LEU A 40 -3.97 1.99 2.38
C LEU A 40 -3.50 0.52 2.53
N ASP A 41 -2.46 0.27 3.33
CA ASP A 41 -1.82 -1.03 3.52
C ASP A 41 -2.77 -2.08 4.14
N ARG A 42 -3.81 -1.65 4.89
CA ARG A 42 -4.74 -2.56 5.56
C ARG A 42 -6.20 -2.25 5.21
N THR A 43 -6.94 -3.27 4.78
CA THR A 43 -8.39 -3.18 4.56
C THR A 43 -9.10 -2.75 5.84
N ILE A 44 -9.95 -1.74 5.72
CA ILE A 44 -10.75 -1.21 6.85
C ILE A 44 -11.97 -2.11 7.11
N TYR A 45 -12.31 -2.95 6.14
CA TYR A 45 -13.46 -3.84 6.14
C TYR A 45 -13.17 -5.17 6.85
N MET A 46 -14.23 -5.79 7.38
CA MET A 46 -14.18 -7.12 7.97
C MET A 46 -13.76 -8.17 6.92
N HIS A 47 -13.07 -9.22 7.37
CA HIS A 47 -12.63 -10.32 6.52
C HIS A 47 -13.82 -10.91 5.74
N GLY A 48 -13.71 -10.94 4.41
CA GLY A 48 -14.81 -11.32 3.49
C GLY A 48 -15.52 -10.16 2.78
N PHE A 49 -15.36 -8.91 3.22
CA PHE A 49 -15.89 -7.69 2.55
C PHE A 49 -14.80 -6.83 1.91
N GLU A 50 -13.61 -7.40 1.73
CA GLU A 50 -12.43 -6.69 1.20
C GLU A 50 -12.65 -6.15 -0.22
N GLN A 51 -13.50 -6.81 -1.01
CA GLN A 51 -13.89 -6.36 -2.35
C GLN A 51 -14.72 -5.06 -2.35
N PHE A 52 -15.33 -4.70 -1.22
CA PHE A 52 -16.12 -3.48 -1.11
C PHE A 52 -15.24 -2.24 -0.88
N ASP A 53 -14.00 -2.45 -0.43
CA ASP A 53 -12.99 -1.40 -0.30
C ASP A 53 -12.36 -1.09 -1.66
N LYS A 54 -13.02 -0.23 -2.44
CA LYS A 54 -12.51 0.18 -3.76
C LYS A 54 -11.13 0.83 -3.66
N GLY A 55 -10.86 1.58 -2.59
CA GLY A 55 -9.57 2.26 -2.38
C GLY A 55 -8.44 1.25 -2.24
N HIS A 56 -8.61 0.26 -1.37
CA HIS A 56 -7.63 -0.81 -1.20
C HIS A 56 -7.43 -1.64 -2.48
N ASN A 57 -8.51 -1.98 -3.20
CA ASN A 57 -8.42 -2.74 -4.45
C ASN A 57 -7.69 -1.95 -5.56
N THR A 58 -7.92 -0.65 -5.68
CA THR A 58 -7.17 0.20 -6.63
C THR A 58 -5.69 0.27 -6.26
N TYR A 59 -5.35 0.41 -4.97
CA TYR A 59 -3.96 0.38 -4.50
C TYR A 59 -3.28 -0.95 -4.83
N LEU A 60 -3.92 -2.08 -4.55
CA LEU A 60 -3.40 -3.40 -4.89
C LEU A 60 -3.20 -3.56 -6.40
N GLY A 61 -4.14 -3.07 -7.21
CA GLY A 61 -4.01 -3.05 -8.66
C GLY A 61 -2.79 -2.24 -9.14
N MET A 62 -2.57 -1.06 -8.58
CA MET A 62 -1.38 -0.24 -8.87
C MET A 62 -0.08 -0.95 -8.50
N LEU A 63 -0.02 -1.56 -7.30
CA LEU A 63 1.14 -2.31 -6.85
C LEU A 63 1.47 -3.49 -7.78
N VAL A 64 0.44 -4.21 -8.24
CA VAL A 64 0.60 -5.32 -9.19
C VAL A 64 1.15 -4.82 -10.53
N VAL A 65 0.61 -3.71 -11.04
CA VAL A 65 1.10 -3.07 -12.27
C VAL A 65 2.56 -2.63 -12.12
N ASP A 66 2.94 -2.02 -11.00
CA ASP A 66 4.32 -1.61 -10.73
C ASP A 66 5.27 -2.82 -10.64
N LEU A 67 4.82 -3.91 -10.03
CA LEU A 67 5.58 -5.17 -9.97
C LEU A 67 5.82 -5.72 -11.38
N TYR A 68 4.82 -5.67 -12.25
CA TYR A 68 4.94 -6.13 -13.65
C TYR A 68 5.90 -5.27 -14.47
N HIS A 69 5.85 -3.94 -14.30
CA HIS A 69 6.72 -3.03 -15.03
C HIS A 69 8.16 -3.02 -14.50
N THR A 70 8.37 -3.27 -13.21
CA THR A 70 9.69 -3.21 -12.56
C THR A 70 10.06 -4.53 -11.91
N HIS A 71 10.03 -5.62 -12.69
CA HIS A 71 10.46 -6.92 -12.19
C HIS A 71 11.97 -6.90 -11.86
N PRO A 72 12.39 -7.11 -10.60
CA PRO A 72 13.79 -7.02 -10.21
C PRO A 72 14.65 -8.04 -10.94
N ILE A 73 14.12 -9.26 -11.17
CA ILE A 73 14.83 -10.31 -11.91
C ILE A 73 15.10 -9.89 -13.36
N LEU A 74 14.10 -9.29 -14.03
CA LEU A 74 14.25 -8.82 -15.41
C LEU A 74 15.25 -7.66 -15.49
N LYS A 75 15.18 -6.73 -14.53
CA LYS A 75 16.10 -5.59 -14.44
C LYS A 75 17.54 -6.05 -14.25
N GLU A 76 17.79 -6.95 -13.31
CA GLU A 76 19.13 -7.52 -13.06
C GLU A 76 19.62 -8.34 -14.26
N PHE A 77 18.75 -9.11 -14.91
CA PHE A 77 19.10 -9.88 -16.10
C PHE A 77 19.55 -8.98 -17.26
N VAL A 78 18.80 -7.92 -17.54
CA VAL A 78 19.16 -6.93 -18.58
C VAL A 78 20.48 -6.23 -18.22
N GLN A 79 20.66 -5.87 -16.95
CA GLN A 79 21.90 -5.25 -16.47
C GLN A 79 23.11 -6.15 -16.71
N VAL A 80 23.04 -7.43 -16.31
CA VAL A 80 24.13 -8.40 -16.54
C VAL A 80 24.41 -8.60 -18.04
N MET A 81 23.38 -8.65 -18.89
CA MET A 81 23.56 -8.74 -20.34
C MET A 81 24.28 -7.51 -20.93
N LEU A 82 23.92 -6.31 -20.46
CA LEU A 82 24.54 -5.07 -20.92
C LEU A 82 26.02 -4.99 -20.49
N GLU A 83 26.31 -5.31 -19.24
CA GLU A 83 27.68 -5.33 -18.70
C GLU A 83 28.55 -6.34 -19.45
N THR A 84 28.03 -7.54 -19.72
CA THR A 84 28.72 -8.55 -20.54
C THR A 84 29.01 -8.06 -21.97
N LYS A 85 28.12 -7.27 -22.58
CA LYS A 85 28.32 -6.72 -23.92
C LYS A 85 29.38 -5.62 -23.93
N GLU A 86 29.38 -4.75 -22.92
CA GLU A 86 30.36 -3.67 -22.77
C GLU A 86 31.76 -4.23 -22.54
N ASP A 87 31.89 -5.23 -21.67
CA ASP A 87 33.16 -5.96 -21.41
C ASP A 87 33.70 -6.63 -22.67
N ASN A 88 32.84 -7.20 -23.51
CA ASN A 88 33.27 -7.80 -24.77
C ASN A 88 33.77 -6.71 -25.75
N SER A 89 33.14 -5.54 -25.79
CA SER A 89 33.59 -4.42 -26.64
C SER A 89 34.92 -3.82 -26.17
N SER A 90 35.15 -3.72 -24.86
CA SER A 90 36.42 -3.24 -24.29
C SER A 90 37.54 -4.29 -24.42
N GLY A 91 37.22 -5.58 -24.31
CA GLY A 91 38.11 -6.70 -24.62
C GLY A 91 38.55 -6.72 -26.09
N ILE A 92 37.65 -6.45 -27.02
CA ILE A 92 37.98 -6.32 -28.44
C ILE A 92 38.90 -5.11 -28.66
N HIS A 93 38.56 -3.94 -28.12
CA HIS A 93 39.39 -2.72 -28.28
C HIS A 93 40.80 -2.87 -27.71
N SER A 94 40.94 -3.45 -26.51
CA SER A 94 42.25 -3.73 -25.90
C SER A 94 43.07 -4.73 -26.72
N SER A 95 42.43 -5.74 -27.31
CA SER A 95 43.08 -6.74 -28.16
C SER A 95 43.59 -6.13 -29.50
N TRP A 96 42.80 -5.26 -30.14
CA TRP A 96 43.26 -4.52 -31.33
C TRP A 96 44.45 -3.59 -31.05
N LEU A 97 44.45 -2.91 -29.91
CA LEU A 97 45.57 -2.07 -29.48
C LEU A 97 46.85 -2.91 -29.27
N GLN A 98 46.72 -4.10 -28.68
CA GLN A 98 47.85 -4.99 -28.43
C GLN A 98 48.45 -5.57 -29.73
N ILE A 99 47.60 -5.96 -30.70
CA ILE A 99 48.03 -6.42 -32.03
C ILE A 99 48.72 -5.30 -32.81
N THR A 100 48.21 -4.07 -32.73
CA THR A 100 48.79 -2.91 -33.41
C THR A 100 50.16 -2.54 -32.82
N ILE A 101 50.34 -2.60 -31.50
CA ILE A 101 51.63 -2.34 -30.84
C ILE A 101 52.66 -3.44 -31.13
N MET A 102 52.24 -4.71 -31.29
CA MET A 102 53.17 -5.80 -31.64
C MET A 102 53.67 -5.75 -33.09
N HIS A 103 52.98 -5.04 -33.98
CA HIS A 103 53.28 -4.97 -35.42
C HIS A 103 53.95 -3.65 -35.84
N VAL A 104 54.33 -2.80 -34.88
CA VAL A 104 55.15 -1.59 -35.02
C VAL A 104 56.49 -1.82 -34.34
#